data_AF-A0A139DCM0-F1
#
_entry.id   AF-A0A139DCM0-F1
#
_cell.length_a   1.000
_cell.length_b   1.000
_cell.length_c   1.000
_cell.angle_alpha   90.00
_cell.angle_beta   90.00
_cell.angle_gamma   90.00
#
_symmetry.space_group_name_H-M   'P 1'
#
loop_
_entity.id
_entity.type
_entity.pdbx_description
1 polymer ?
#
loop_
_entity_poly.entity_id
_entity_poly.type
_entity_poly.pdbx_seq_one_letter_code
_entity_poly.pdbx_strand_id
1 'polypeptide(L)'
;GDSHHVELEGVFVQIGLVPNTEWLKGGEIELSQHGEIIVNDRNETSVPGIFAAGDVTTVPYKQIVISMGEGSKAALSAFDFIIRNSAE
;
A
#
# COMPACT_ATOMS: atom_id res chain seq x y z
N GLY A 1 -27.72 -17.54 24.01
CA GLY A 1 -26.35 -17.77 23.50
C GLY A 1 -25.45 -17.72 24.69
N ASP A 2 -24.60 -18.73 24.85
CA ASP A 2 -23.79 -18.88 26.05
C ASP A 2 -22.49 -18.10 25.93
N SER A 3 -22.09 -17.44 27.02
CA SER A 3 -20.86 -16.67 27.11
C SER A 3 -19.78 -17.44 27.85
N HIS A 4 -18.54 -17.32 27.41
CA HIS A 4 -17.38 -17.94 28.06
C HIS A 4 -16.29 -16.91 28.35
N HIS A 5 -15.48 -17.21 29.36
CA HIS A 5 -14.33 -16.39 29.77
C HIS A 5 -13.04 -17.23 29.71
N VAL A 6 -11.93 -16.59 29.33
CA VAL A 6 -10.61 -17.21 29.21
C VAL A 6 -9.58 -16.27 29.84
N GLU A 7 -8.82 -16.76 30.82
CA GLU A 7 -7.69 -16.02 31.41
C GLU A 7 -6.45 -16.09 30.50
N LEU A 8 -5.79 -14.95 30.26
CA LEU A 8 -4.63 -14.82 29.38
C LEU A 8 -3.86 -13.51 29.67
N GLU A 9 -2.62 -13.44 29.19
CA GLU A 9 -1.75 -12.25 29.35
C GLU A 9 -1.79 -11.29 28.15
N GLY A 10 -2.24 -11.77 26.98
CA GLY A 10 -2.30 -10.95 25.77
C GLY A 10 -3.11 -11.57 24.64
N VAL A 11 -3.68 -10.70 23.81
CA VAL A 11 -4.43 -11.06 22.60
C VAL A 11 -3.83 -10.33 21.41
N PHE A 12 -3.49 -11.07 20.37
CA PHE A 12 -3.04 -10.52 19.10
C PHE A 12 -4.14 -10.72 18.05
N VAL A 13 -4.78 -9.64 17.64
CA VAL A 13 -5.83 -9.69 16.62
C VAL A 13 -5.19 -9.70 15.24
N GLN A 14 -5.34 -10.82 14.52
CA GLN A 14 -4.81 -11.04 13.17
C GLN A 14 -5.92 -11.57 12.25
N ILE A 15 -7.02 -10.83 12.14
CA ILE A 15 -8.16 -11.19 11.26
C ILE A 15 -7.81 -10.95 9.79
N GLY A 16 -7.09 -9.86 9.52
CA GLY A 16 -6.70 -9.44 8.18
C GLY A 16 -6.42 -7.94 8.13
N LEU A 17 -5.86 -7.49 7.00
CA LEU A 17 -5.65 -6.08 6.70
C LEU A 17 -6.63 -5.65 5.61
N VAL A 18 -7.28 -4.50 5.80
CA VAL A 18 -8.08 -3.84 4.76
C VAL A 18 -7.36 -2.56 4.37
N PRO A 19 -6.77 -2.48 3.16
CA PRO A 19 -6.14 -1.25 2.67
C PRO A 19 -7.18 -0.13 2.52
N ASN A 20 -6.77 1.12 2.75
CA ASN A 20 -7.64 2.31 2.61
C ASN A 20 -7.80 2.73 1.14
N THR A 21 -8.25 1.81 0.29
CA THR A 21 -8.30 1.93 -1.18
C THR A 21 -9.72 1.80 -1.74
N GLU A 22 -10.75 1.73 -0.89
CA GLU A 22 -12.14 1.58 -1.35
C GLU A 22 -12.53 2.62 -2.40
N TRP A 23 -12.06 3.86 -2.21
CA TRP A 23 -12.30 4.98 -3.10
C TRP A 23 -11.65 4.85 -4.49
N LEU A 24 -10.71 3.92 -4.67
CA LEU A 24 -10.06 3.60 -5.94
C LEU A 24 -10.74 2.48 -6.71
N LYS A 25 -11.68 1.74 -6.09
CA LYS A 25 -12.34 0.62 -6.76
C LYS A 25 -13.12 1.09 -7.98
N GLY A 26 -12.92 0.39 -9.10
CA GLY A 26 -13.51 0.75 -10.39
C GLY A 26 -12.85 1.95 -11.08
N GLY A 27 -11.78 2.50 -10.50
CA GLY A 27 -10.92 3.50 -11.13
C GLY A 27 -9.84 2.89 -12.02
N GLU A 28 -8.90 3.74 -12.47
CA GLU A 28 -7.82 3.37 -13.40
C GLU A 28 -6.62 2.70 -12.71
N ILE A 29 -6.49 2.84 -11.39
CA ILE A 29 -5.41 2.23 -10.62
C ILE A 29 -5.74 0.76 -10.33
N GLU A 30 -4.89 -0.15 -10.79
CA GLU A 30 -5.04 -1.58 -10.56
C GLU A 30 -4.83 -1.93 -9.07
N LEU A 31 -5.76 -2.73 -8.54
CA LEU A 31 -5.71 -3.24 -7.18
C LEU A 31 -5.56 -4.77 -7.18
N SER A 32 -4.85 -5.30 -6.19
CA SER A 32 -4.78 -6.74 -5.93
C SER A 32 -6.15 -7.28 -5.52
N GLN A 33 -6.31 -8.61 -5.51
CA GLN A 33 -7.53 -9.25 -4.99
C GLN A 33 -7.82 -8.89 -3.51
N HIS A 34 -6.82 -8.40 -2.77
CA HIS A 34 -6.96 -7.95 -1.39
C HIS A 34 -7.15 -6.42 -1.27
N GLY A 35 -7.30 -5.72 -2.40
CA GLY A 35 -7.49 -4.27 -2.43
C GLY A 35 -6.21 -3.45 -2.28
N GLU A 36 -5.02 -4.07 -2.35
CA GLU A 36 -3.75 -3.33 -2.27
C GLU A 36 -3.43 -2.67 -3.62
N ILE A 37 -2.82 -1.49 -3.63
CA ILE A 37 -2.36 -0.87 -4.88
C ILE A 37 -1.20 -1.70 -5.43
N ILE A 38 -1.36 -2.23 -6.65
CA ILE A 38 -0.30 -2.96 -7.33
C ILE A 38 0.79 -1.97 -7.73
N VAL A 39 2.02 -2.24 -7.31
CA VAL A 39 3.19 -1.44 -7.67
C VAL A 39 4.33 -2.31 -8.15
N ASN A 40 5.16 -1.75 -9.03
CA ASN A 40 6.43 -2.38 -9.40
C ASN A 40 7.57 -2.03 -8.40
N ASP A 41 8.78 -2.45 -8.72
CA ASP A 41 9.99 -2.22 -7.93
C ASP A 41 10.35 -0.73 -7.76
N ARG A 42 9.82 0.15 -8.60
CA ARG A 42 9.97 1.61 -8.54
C ARG A 42 8.76 2.34 -7.92
N ASN A 43 7.79 1.61 -7.38
CA ASN A 43 6.55 2.16 -6.81
C ASN A 43 5.62 2.83 -7.83
N GLU A 44 5.77 2.51 -9.11
CA GLU A 44 4.86 2.93 -10.16
C GLU A 44 3.58 2.08 -10.12
N THR A 45 2.43 2.72 -10.26
CA THR A 45 1.14 2.04 -10.41
C THR A 45 0.87 1.69 -11.88
N SER A 46 -0.31 1.16 -12.19
CA SER A 46 -0.78 0.97 -13.57
C SER A 46 -0.95 2.28 -14.34
N VAL A 47 -1.07 3.42 -13.65
CA VAL A 47 -1.27 4.74 -14.26
C VAL A 47 0.04 5.53 -14.26
N PRO A 48 0.59 5.92 -15.43
CA PRO A 48 1.80 6.71 -15.52
C PRO A 48 1.70 8.03 -14.73
N GLY A 49 2.73 8.33 -13.94
CA GLY A 49 2.78 9.52 -13.09
C GLY A 49 2.07 9.37 -11.74
N ILE A 50 1.40 8.24 -11.48
CA ILE A 50 0.85 7.90 -10.17
C ILE A 50 1.70 6.83 -9.49
N PHE A 51 2.09 7.11 -8.26
CA PHE A 51 2.94 6.27 -7.42
C PHE A 51 2.23 5.97 -6.10
N ALA A 52 2.56 4.86 -5.47
CA ALA A 52 2.03 4.50 -4.16
C ALA A 52 3.12 3.92 -3.25
N ALA A 53 2.97 4.08 -1.93
CA ALA A 53 3.97 3.61 -0.97
C ALA A 53 3.35 3.20 0.36
N GLY A 54 4.04 2.29 1.04
CA GLY A 54 3.68 1.80 2.37
C GLY A 54 2.58 0.74 2.36
N ASP A 55 1.94 0.56 3.52
CA ASP A 55 1.07 -0.59 3.79
C ASP A 55 -0.11 -0.75 2.80
N VAL A 56 -0.48 0.33 2.10
CA VAL A 56 -1.54 0.36 1.07
C VAL A 56 -1.16 -0.40 -0.21
N THR A 57 0.12 -0.65 -0.44
CA THR A 57 0.62 -1.32 -1.66
C THR A 57 0.81 -2.82 -1.46
N THR A 58 1.16 -3.51 -2.54
CA THR A 58 1.56 -4.92 -2.55
C THR A 58 2.91 -5.21 -1.87
N VAL A 59 3.48 -4.26 -1.12
CA VAL A 59 4.65 -4.54 -0.27
C VAL A 59 4.28 -5.62 0.75
N PRO A 60 5.05 -6.72 0.87
CA PRO A 60 4.61 -7.92 1.58
C PRO A 60 4.52 -7.74 3.10
N TYR A 61 5.24 -6.78 3.66
CA TYR A 61 5.33 -6.58 5.11
C TYR A 61 4.94 -5.15 5.49
N LYS A 62 4.19 -5.05 6.59
CA LYS A 62 3.53 -3.83 7.03
C LYS A 62 4.22 -3.32 8.29
N GLN A 63 5.25 -2.48 8.10
CA GLN A 63 6.11 -1.97 9.17
C GLN A 63 6.51 -0.54 8.89
N ILE A 64 6.73 0.25 9.95
CA ILE A 64 7.09 1.66 9.87
C ILE A 64 8.32 1.87 8.98
N VAL A 65 9.42 1.16 9.27
CA VAL A 65 10.68 1.33 8.53
C VAL A 65 10.58 0.91 7.07
N ILE A 66 9.75 -0.10 6.77
CA ILE A 66 9.51 -0.55 5.40
C ILE A 66 8.74 0.53 4.65
N SER A 67 7.65 1.04 5.24
CA SER A 67 6.87 2.14 4.68
C SER A 67 7.71 3.41 4.45
N MET A 68 8.64 3.73 5.33
CA MET A 68 9.57 4.86 5.13
C MET A 68 10.51 4.66 3.93
N GLY A 69 11.02 3.43 3.74
CA GLY A 69 11.84 3.09 2.57
C GLY A 69 11.04 3.18 1.27
N GLU A 70 9.84 2.61 1.26
CA GLU A 70 8.91 2.68 0.12
C GLU A 70 8.52 4.12 -0.22
N GLY A 71 8.29 4.97 0.79
CA GLY A 71 8.01 6.39 0.60
C GLY A 71 9.16 7.15 -0.06
N SER A 72 10.40 6.88 0.38
CA SER A 72 11.60 7.46 -0.25
C SER A 72 11.72 7.05 -1.72
N LYS A 73 11.47 5.76 -2.00
CA LYS A 73 11.53 5.19 -3.36
C LYS A 73 10.48 5.81 -4.29
N ALA A 74 9.21 5.87 -3.85
CA ALA A 74 8.13 6.50 -4.61
C ALA A 74 8.39 7.98 -4.89
N ALA A 75 8.92 8.73 -3.91
CA ALA A 75 9.25 10.14 -4.09
C ALA A 75 10.34 10.36 -5.14
N LEU A 76 11.40 9.53 -5.13
CA LEU A 76 12.48 9.60 -6.12
C LEU A 76 12.00 9.20 -7.52
N SER A 77 11.15 8.17 -7.63
CA SER A 77 10.54 7.77 -8.91
C SER A 77 9.62 8.86 -9.46
N ALA A 78 8.81 9.50 -8.61
CA ALA A 78 7.99 10.62 -9.01
C ALA A 78 8.83 11.81 -9.50
N PHE A 79 9.93 12.11 -8.82
CA PHE A 79 10.86 13.15 -9.24
C PHE A 79 11.51 12.85 -10.59
N ASP A 80 11.99 11.62 -10.81
CA ASP A 80 12.55 11.19 -12.10
C ASP A 80 11.50 11.28 -13.22
N PHE A 81 10.26 10.87 -12.94
CA PHE A 81 9.14 11.02 -13.87
C PHE A 81 8.89 12.48 -14.23
N ILE A 82 8.84 13.39 -13.25
CA ILE A 82 8.65 14.81 -13.51
C ILE A 82 9.77 15.33 -14.41
N ILE A 83 11.04 15.09 -14.09
CA ILE A 83 12.16 15.60 -14.91
C ILE A 83 12.09 15.12 -16.36
N ARG A 84 11.76 13.84 -16.58
CA ARG A 84 11.71 13.26 -17.93
C ARG A 84 10.51 13.71 -18.74
N ASN A 85 9.44 14.16 -18.09
CA ASN A 85 8.19 14.56 -18.73
C ASN A 85 7.93 16.09 -18.64
N SER A 86 8.80 16.86 -17.99
CA SER A 86 8.70 18.34 -17.90
C SER A 86 9.27 19.08 -19.13
N ALA A 87 9.44 18.38 -20.26
CA ALA A 87 9.85 18.99 -21.51
C ALA A 87 8.63 19.28 -22.40
N GLU A 88 7.85 20.29 -22.00
CA GLU A 88 7.01 21.11 -22.89
C GLU A 88 7.23 22.59 -22.58
#